data_AF-A0A855A2A9-F1
#
_entry.id   AF-A0A855A2A9-F1
#
_cell.length_a   1.000
_cell.length_b   1.000
_cell.length_c   1.000
_cell.angle_alpha   90.00
_cell.angle_beta   90.00
_cell.angle_gamma   90.00
#
_symmetry.space_group_name_H-M   'P 1'
#
loop_
_entity.id
_entity.type
_entity.pdbx_description
1 polymer ?
#
loop_
_entity_poly.entity_id
_entity_poly.type
_entity_poly.pdbx_seq_one_letter_code
_entity_poly.pdbx_strand_id
1 'polypeptide(L)'
;MIYDVVEKFERDLIERTKLEKIDWKDLRALKENEFPDIPLYIKENLPQNEFTKVELGNSFYFKHKNGIIALLYIDNESGKDGSHSRNFILLVQIKEHSPVFSYDKFQENFESLYLAILNYFNRGLNLPSDLTNFLSWVDDQQDIPKD
;
A
#
# COMPACT_ATOMS: atom_id res chain seq x y z
N MET A 1 19.72 -2.70 -16.64
CA MET A 1 18.48 -2.24 -17.30
C MET A 1 17.70 -1.37 -16.33
N ILE A 2 16.80 -0.49 -16.81
CA ILE A 2 16.01 0.38 -15.92
C ILE A 2 15.10 -0.40 -14.97
N TYR A 3 14.67 -1.61 -15.37
CA TYR A 3 13.89 -2.52 -14.55
C TYR A 3 14.63 -3.01 -13.30
N ASP A 4 15.90 -3.42 -13.44
CA ASP A 4 16.73 -3.86 -12.30
C ASP A 4 16.90 -2.76 -11.23
N VAL A 5 16.89 -1.49 -11.65
CA VAL A 5 17.02 -0.33 -10.75
C VAL A 5 15.74 -0.11 -9.95
N VAL A 6 14.58 -0.22 -10.60
CA VAL A 6 13.27 -0.07 -9.94
C VAL A 6 13.01 -1.23 -8.99
N GLU A 7 13.29 -2.46 -9.40
CA GLU A 7 13.12 -3.63 -8.55
C GLU A 7 14.04 -3.57 -7.32
N LYS A 8 15.30 -3.16 -7.48
CA LYS A 8 16.21 -2.95 -6.35
C LYS A 8 15.69 -1.86 -5.40
N PHE A 9 15.22 -0.75 -5.95
CA PHE A 9 14.65 0.34 -5.17
C PHE A 9 13.43 -0.10 -4.34
N GLU A 10 12.57 -0.95 -4.89
CA GLU A 10 11.41 -1.52 -4.18
C GLU A 10 11.82 -2.44 -3.03
N ARG A 11 12.80 -3.34 -3.27
CA ARG A 11 13.35 -4.20 -2.21
C ARG A 11 13.95 -3.36 -1.08
N ASP A 12 14.71 -2.32 -1.42
CA ASP A 12 15.27 -1.39 -0.44
C ASP A 12 14.18 -0.64 0.34
N LEU A 13 13.09 -0.23 -0.30
CA LEU A 13 11.92 0.38 0.32
C LEU A 13 11.25 -0.55 1.34
N ILE A 14 11.04 -1.82 0.98
CA ILE A 14 10.44 -2.84 1.84
C ILE A 14 11.30 -3.05 3.08
N GLU A 15 12.60 -3.28 2.90
CA GLU A 15 13.52 -3.52 4.02
C GLU A 15 13.62 -2.31 4.95
N ARG A 16 13.70 -1.09 4.39
CA ARG A 16 13.69 0.13 5.20
C ARG A 16 12.37 0.33 5.94
N THR A 17 11.23 -0.08 5.38
CA THR A 17 9.93 -0.05 6.07
C THR A 17 9.89 -1.04 7.23
N LYS A 18 10.33 -2.29 7.01
CA LYS A 18 10.40 -3.32 8.06
C LYS A 18 11.28 -2.90 9.24
N LEU A 19 12.39 -2.23 8.93
CA LEU A 19 13.35 -1.65 9.89
C LEU A 19 12.92 -0.29 10.46
N GLU A 20 11.70 0.18 10.16
CA GLU A 20 11.14 1.43 10.68
C GLU A 20 11.99 2.68 10.35
N LYS A 21 12.72 2.64 9.23
CA LYS A 21 13.53 3.76 8.73
C LYS A 21 12.74 4.72 7.85
N ILE A 22 11.43 4.52 7.75
CA ILE A 22 10.50 5.30 6.93
C ILE A 22 9.29 5.63 7.78
N ASP A 23 9.00 6.92 7.89
CA ASP A 23 7.81 7.46 8.57
C ASP A 23 6.65 7.52 7.57
N TRP A 24 5.91 6.42 7.48
CA TRP A 24 4.73 6.32 6.60
C TRP A 24 3.55 7.06 7.21
N LYS A 25 2.77 7.69 6.34
CA LYS A 25 1.56 8.44 6.68
C LYS A 25 0.42 8.04 5.75
N ASP A 26 -0.79 8.08 6.27
CA ASP A 26 -2.01 7.93 5.47
C ASP A 26 -2.09 9.04 4.41
N LEU A 27 -2.36 8.69 3.15
CA LEU A 27 -2.39 9.65 2.05
C LEU A 27 -3.45 10.74 2.23
N ARG A 28 -4.54 10.48 2.96
CA ARG A 28 -5.53 11.50 3.33
C ARG A 28 -4.95 12.63 4.18
N ALA A 29 -3.83 12.39 4.86
CA ALA A 29 -3.11 13.40 5.64
C ALA A 29 -2.21 14.30 4.77
N LEU A 30 -2.04 13.99 3.48
CA LEU A 30 -1.26 14.82 2.57
C LEU A 30 -1.99 16.15 2.34
N LYS A 31 -1.37 17.24 2.77
CA LYS A 31 -1.90 18.58 2.50
C LYS A 31 -1.65 18.94 1.04
N GLU A 32 -2.69 19.36 0.34
CA GLU A 32 -2.62 19.71 -1.10
C GLU A 32 -1.53 20.74 -1.41
N ASN A 33 -1.24 21.66 -0.48
CA ASN A 33 -0.24 22.70 -0.68
C ASN A 33 1.21 22.25 -0.55
N GLU A 34 1.49 21.03 -0.06
CA GLU A 34 2.87 20.54 0.12
C GLU A 34 3.39 19.78 -1.11
N PHE A 35 2.51 19.08 -1.82
CA PHE A 35 2.81 18.34 -3.05
C PHE A 35 1.56 18.33 -3.95
N PRO A 36 1.18 19.48 -4.54
CA PRO A 36 -0.09 19.63 -5.28
C PRO A 36 -0.19 18.70 -6.49
N ASP A 37 0.94 18.29 -7.05
CA ASP A 37 1.00 17.45 -8.24
C ASP A 37 0.56 16.00 -7.96
N ILE A 38 0.65 15.51 -6.70
CA ILE A 38 0.23 14.14 -6.36
C ILE A 38 -1.31 14.01 -6.36
N PRO A 39 -2.07 14.82 -5.60
CA PRO A 39 -3.53 14.80 -5.70
C PRO A 39 -4.03 15.08 -7.11
N LEU A 40 -3.38 16.00 -7.82
CA LEU A 40 -3.73 16.31 -9.22
C LEU A 40 -3.51 15.09 -10.12
N TYR A 41 -2.36 14.41 -10.00
CA TYR A 41 -2.07 13.19 -10.76
C TYR A 41 -3.14 12.12 -10.52
N ILE A 42 -3.49 11.87 -9.26
CA ILE A 42 -4.52 10.88 -8.88
C ILE A 42 -5.87 11.23 -9.54
N LYS A 43 -6.26 12.50 -9.53
CA LYS A 43 -7.53 12.96 -10.09
C LYS A 43 -7.57 12.87 -11.61
N GLU A 44 -6.47 13.18 -12.28
CA GLU A 44 -6.42 13.32 -13.74
C GLU A 44 -6.04 12.05 -14.49
N ASN A 45 -5.24 11.18 -13.87
CA ASN A 45 -4.60 10.06 -14.57
C ASN A 45 -5.06 8.69 -14.10
N LEU A 46 -5.71 8.59 -12.94
CA LEU A 46 -6.15 7.30 -12.39
C LEU A 46 -7.65 7.09 -12.63
N PRO A 47 -8.05 5.88 -13.04
CA PRO A 47 -9.45 5.56 -13.25
C PRO A 47 -10.22 5.69 -11.92
N GLN A 48 -11.27 6.51 -11.95
CA GLN A 48 -12.26 6.61 -10.87
C GLN A 48 -13.65 6.41 -11.48
N ASN A 49 -14.18 5.21 -11.33
CA ASN A 49 -15.53 4.85 -11.74
C ASN A 49 -16.13 3.85 -10.73
N GLU A 50 -17.35 3.39 -11.00
CA GLU A 50 -18.06 2.46 -10.09
C GLU A 50 -17.34 1.11 -9.89
N PHE A 51 -16.44 0.73 -10.81
CA PHE A 51 -15.70 -0.53 -10.82
C PHE A 51 -14.22 -0.39 -10.45
N THR A 52 -13.68 0.84 -10.42
CA THR A 52 -12.27 1.07 -10.14
C THR A 52 -12.12 2.34 -9.34
N LYS A 53 -11.53 2.23 -8.15
CA LYS A 53 -11.36 3.35 -7.24
C LYS A 53 -10.00 3.32 -6.56
N VAL A 54 -9.44 4.52 -6.38
CA VAL A 54 -8.27 4.73 -5.53
C VAL A 54 -8.76 4.81 -4.08
N GLU A 55 -8.37 3.85 -3.25
CA GLU A 55 -8.72 3.84 -1.83
C GLU A 55 -7.72 4.70 -1.04
N LEU A 56 -7.99 6.00 -0.94
CA LEU A 56 -7.10 6.94 -0.24
C LEU A 56 -6.85 6.53 1.21
N GLY A 57 -7.84 5.93 1.90
CA GLY A 57 -7.69 5.44 3.27
C GLY A 57 -6.82 4.19 3.43
N ASN A 58 -6.51 3.52 2.32
CA ASN A 58 -5.56 2.40 2.26
C ASN A 58 -4.34 2.77 1.41
N SER A 59 -4.13 4.05 1.14
CA SER A 59 -2.98 4.55 0.41
C SER A 59 -2.05 5.28 1.37
N PHE A 60 -0.75 5.16 1.16
CA PHE A 60 0.25 5.66 2.09
C PHE A 60 1.32 6.48 1.39
N TYR A 61 1.95 7.40 2.11
CA TYR A 61 3.07 8.17 1.60
C TYR A 61 4.13 8.40 2.65
N PHE A 62 5.33 8.74 2.21
CA PHE A 62 6.34 9.38 3.06
C PHE A 62 7.10 10.44 2.27
N LYS A 63 7.68 11.39 2.99
CA LYS A 63 8.53 12.42 2.41
C LYS A 63 9.99 11.98 2.45
N HIS A 64 10.72 12.17 1.37
CA HIS A 64 12.17 11.95 1.32
C HIS A 64 12.87 13.23 0.86
N LYS A 65 13.50 13.93 1.80
CA LYS A 65 14.10 15.26 1.57
C LYS A 65 13.03 16.20 1.00
N ASN A 66 13.17 16.62 -0.26
CA ASN A 66 12.24 17.51 -0.94
C ASN A 66 11.21 16.76 -1.79
N GLY A 67 11.28 15.43 -1.85
CA GLY A 67 10.39 14.58 -2.64
C GLY A 67 9.36 13.83 -1.80
N ILE A 68 8.46 13.16 -2.51
CA ILE A 68 7.41 12.32 -1.96
C ILE A 68 7.37 11.00 -2.70
N ILE A 69 7.15 9.93 -1.95
CA ILE A 69 6.85 8.60 -2.47
C ILE A 69 5.51 8.21 -1.89
N ALA A 70 4.57 7.80 -2.75
CA ALA A 70 3.25 7.37 -2.36
C ALA A 70 2.92 6.00 -2.97
N LEU A 71 2.42 5.08 -2.15
CA LEU A 71 1.88 3.80 -2.58
C LEU A 71 0.36 3.89 -2.56
N LEU A 72 -0.25 3.78 -3.73
CA LEU A 72 -1.70 3.83 -3.90
C LEU A 72 -2.27 2.42 -3.91
N TYR A 73 -3.38 2.24 -3.20
CA TYR A 73 -4.23 1.05 -3.28
C TYR A 73 -5.36 1.31 -4.26
N ILE A 74 -5.49 0.46 -5.27
CA ILE A 74 -6.55 0.49 -6.28
C ILE A 74 -7.45 -0.73 -6.05
N ASP A 75 -8.70 -0.48 -5.69
CA ASP A 75 -9.73 -1.50 -5.61
C ASP A 75 -10.42 -1.62 -6.97
N ASN A 76 -10.49 -2.83 -7.50
CA ASN A 76 -11.15 -3.12 -8.77
C ASN A 76 -12.24 -4.15 -8.54
N GLU A 77 -13.46 -3.81 -8.92
CA GLU A 77 -14.62 -4.69 -8.90
C GLU A 77 -15.02 -5.03 -10.34
N SER A 78 -15.13 -6.31 -10.64
CA SER A 78 -15.61 -6.76 -11.94
C SER A 78 -17.13 -6.60 -12.02
N GLY A 79 -17.60 -5.71 -12.88
CA GLY A 79 -19.04 -5.53 -13.12
C GLY A 79 -19.76 -6.73 -13.74
N LYS A 80 -19.03 -7.80 -14.12
CA LYS A 80 -19.61 -9.02 -14.69
C LYS A 80 -19.95 -10.09 -13.64
N ASP A 81 -19.08 -10.26 -12.64
CA ASP A 81 -19.17 -11.36 -11.68
C ASP A 81 -18.99 -10.91 -10.21
N GLY A 82 -18.80 -9.61 -9.96
CA GLY A 82 -18.58 -9.06 -8.62
C GLY A 82 -17.24 -9.48 -8.01
N SER A 83 -16.32 -10.03 -8.80
CA SER A 83 -14.99 -10.38 -8.30
C SER A 83 -14.19 -9.12 -7.97
N HIS A 84 -13.47 -9.16 -6.86
CA HIS A 84 -12.60 -8.06 -6.43
C HIS A 84 -11.13 -8.41 -6.72
N SER A 85 -10.41 -7.47 -7.31
CA SER A 85 -8.95 -7.54 -7.43
C SER A 85 -8.31 -6.24 -6.97
N ARG A 86 -7.14 -6.36 -6.36
CA ARG A 86 -6.38 -5.21 -5.86
C ARG A 86 -5.17 -4.99 -6.74
N ASN A 87 -4.93 -3.73 -7.09
CA ASN A 87 -3.73 -3.29 -7.77
C ASN A 87 -3.07 -2.18 -6.97
N PHE A 88 -1.78 -2.01 -7.17
CA PHE A 88 -0.99 -0.98 -6.52
C PHE A 88 -0.29 -0.11 -7.56
N ILE A 89 -0.16 1.17 -7.24
CA ILE A 89 0.62 2.12 -8.04
C ILE A 89 1.58 2.84 -7.12
N LEU A 90 2.87 2.80 -7.43
CA LEU A 90 3.88 3.60 -6.74
C LEU A 90 4.08 4.92 -7.49
N LEU A 91 3.77 6.02 -6.83
CA LEU A 91 4.07 7.36 -7.29
C LEU A 91 5.37 7.85 -6.66
N VAL A 92 6.24 8.44 -7.48
CA VAL A 92 7.51 9.04 -7.05
C VAL A 92 7.62 10.43 -7.63
N GLN A 93 7.79 11.42 -6.77
CA GLN A 93 8.12 12.78 -7.16
C GLN A 93 9.41 13.19 -6.42
N ILE A 94 10.48 13.39 -7.18
CA ILE A 94 11.85 13.53 -6.62
C ILE A 94 12.02 14.84 -5.83
N LYS A 95 11.33 15.90 -6.25
CA LYS A 95 11.23 17.18 -5.55
C LYS A 95 9.92 17.87 -5.92
N GLU A 96 9.50 18.84 -5.11
CA GLU A 96 8.36 19.72 -5.40
C GLU A 96 8.43 20.28 -6.84
N HIS A 97 7.27 20.31 -7.51
CA HIS A 97 7.09 20.75 -8.91
C HIS A 97 7.86 19.97 -9.98
N SER A 98 8.42 18.81 -9.65
CA SER A 98 8.94 17.87 -10.66
C SER A 98 7.85 16.94 -11.16
N PRO A 99 8.01 16.32 -12.35
CA PRO A 99 7.06 15.33 -12.82
C PRO A 99 6.84 14.21 -11.79
N VAL A 100 5.59 13.78 -11.68
CA VAL A 100 5.20 12.58 -10.94
C VAL A 100 5.47 11.38 -11.84
N PHE A 101 6.30 10.46 -11.37
CA PHE A 101 6.54 9.18 -12.03
C PHE A 101 5.65 8.11 -11.41
N SER A 102 4.96 7.33 -12.22
CA SER A 102 4.11 6.21 -11.77
C SER A 102 4.69 4.87 -12.19
N TYR A 103 4.66 3.90 -11.28
CA TYR A 103 5.08 2.53 -11.53
C TYR A 103 3.95 1.56 -11.11
N ASP A 104 3.58 0.65 -12.00
CA ASP A 104 2.43 -0.27 -11.84
C ASP A 104 2.76 -1.72 -12.24
N LYS A 105 4.00 -2.04 -12.58
CA LYS A 105 4.38 -3.36 -13.11
C LYS A 105 4.71 -4.41 -12.06
N PHE A 106 5.15 -4.00 -10.87
CA PHE A 106 5.72 -4.88 -9.85
C PHE A 106 4.72 -5.15 -8.72
N GLN A 107 3.55 -5.67 -9.06
CA GLN A 107 2.42 -5.82 -8.13
C GLN A 107 2.76 -6.64 -6.88
N GLU A 108 3.49 -7.76 -7.01
CA GLU A 108 3.89 -8.60 -5.87
C GLU A 108 4.82 -7.86 -4.88
N ASN A 109 5.73 -7.03 -5.40
CA ASN A 109 6.61 -6.21 -4.56
C ASN A 109 5.83 -5.10 -3.87
N PHE A 110 4.90 -4.46 -4.57
CA PHE A 110 4.04 -3.43 -3.99
C PHE A 110 3.07 -3.98 -2.94
N GLU A 111 2.55 -5.18 -3.14
CA GLU A 111 1.78 -5.89 -2.13
C GLU A 111 2.62 -6.20 -0.89
N SER A 112 3.86 -6.67 -1.09
CA SER A 112 4.81 -6.90 0.01
C SER A 112 5.14 -5.61 0.77
N LEU A 113 5.30 -4.49 0.05
CA LEU A 113 5.49 -3.17 0.65
C LEU A 113 4.25 -2.72 1.43
N TYR A 114 3.06 -2.88 0.86
CA TYR A 114 1.79 -2.55 1.50
C TYR A 114 1.63 -3.30 2.83
N LEU A 115 1.86 -4.61 2.84
CA LEU A 115 1.82 -5.42 4.07
C LEU A 115 2.87 -4.96 5.10
N ALA A 116 4.08 -4.59 4.66
CA ALA A 116 5.10 -4.03 5.55
C ALA A 116 4.64 -2.70 6.17
N ILE A 117 3.95 -1.84 5.41
CA ILE A 117 3.40 -0.58 5.90
C ILE A 117 2.23 -0.82 6.88
N LEU A 118 1.31 -1.73 6.57
CA LEU A 118 0.23 -2.09 7.50
C LEU A 118 0.79 -2.61 8.82
N ASN A 119 1.81 -3.46 8.77
CA ASN A 119 2.50 -3.93 9.96
C ASN A 119 3.15 -2.78 10.74
N TYR A 120 3.76 -1.80 10.05
CA TYR A 120 4.29 -0.60 10.69
C TYR A 120 3.22 0.15 11.50
N PHE A 121 2.02 0.35 10.95
CA PHE A 121 0.91 1.00 11.68
C PHE A 121 0.32 0.13 12.79
N ASN A 122 0.27 -1.19 12.61
CA ASN A 122 -0.39 -2.12 13.53
C ASN A 122 0.52 -2.61 14.66
N ARG A 123 1.82 -2.31 14.67
CA ARG A 123 2.76 -2.74 15.74
C ARG A 123 2.42 -2.23 17.15
N GLY A 124 1.54 -1.23 17.28
CA GLY A 124 0.98 -0.79 18.56
C GLY A 124 -0.32 -1.50 18.97
N LEU A 125 -0.93 -2.27 18.07
CA LEU A 125 -2.08 -3.12 18.34
C LEU A 125 -1.54 -4.49 18.75
N ASN A 126 -1.32 -4.68 20.05
CA ASN A 126 -1.23 -6.04 20.58
C ASN A 126 -2.46 -6.79 20.07
N LEU A 127 -2.25 -7.85 19.29
CA LEU A 127 -3.30 -8.83 19.03
C LEU A 127 -3.91 -9.15 20.41
N PRO A 128 -5.22 -8.90 20.62
CA PRO A 128 -5.86 -9.27 21.87
C PRO A 128 -5.51 -10.72 22.12
N SER A 129 -5.10 -11.05 23.34
CA SER A 129 -4.93 -12.44 23.79
C SER A 129 -6.11 -13.33 23.36
N ASP A 130 -7.29 -12.73 23.23
CA ASP A 130 -8.52 -13.33 22.77
C ASP A 130 -8.47 -13.83 21.32
N LEU A 131 -7.72 -13.19 20.41
CA LEU A 131 -7.59 -13.68 19.03
C LEU A 131 -6.67 -14.91 18.96
N THR A 132 -5.59 -14.93 19.75
CA THR A 132 -4.73 -16.11 19.87
C THR A 132 -5.49 -17.27 20.48
N ASN A 133 -6.29 -17.02 21.52
CA ASN A 133 -7.18 -18.01 22.13
C ASN A 133 -8.26 -18.51 21.15
N PHE A 134 -8.78 -17.62 20.29
CA PHE A 134 -9.76 -17.99 19.27
C PHE A 134 -9.14 -18.87 18.18
N LEU A 135 -7.96 -18.52 17.68
CA LEU A 135 -7.26 -19.32 16.66
C LEU A 135 -6.85 -20.69 17.20
N SER A 136 -6.33 -20.76 18.43
CA SER A 136 -6.00 -22.05 19.07
C SER A 136 -7.24 -22.91 19.27
N TRP A 137 -8.38 -22.30 19.67
CA TRP A 137 -9.63 -23.03 19.80
C TRP A 137 -10.11 -23.59 18.45
N VAL A 138 -10.01 -22.83 17.36
CA VAL A 138 -10.40 -23.31 16.01
C VAL A 138 -9.52 -24.46 15.56
N ASP A 139 -8.21 -24.42 15.81
CA ASP A 139 -7.29 -25.51 15.47
C ASP A 139 -7.61 -26.78 16.29
N ASP A 140 -7.90 -26.65 17.59
CA ASP A 140 -8.31 -27.76 18.45
C ASP A 140 -9.65 -28.41 18.02
N GLN A 141 -10.53 -27.67 17.33
CA GLN A 141 -11.80 -28.19 16.80
C GLN A 141 -11.65 -28.94 15.47
N GLN A 142 -10.51 -28.82 14.78
CA GLN A 142 -10.26 -29.56 13.53
C GLN A 142 -9.69 -30.97 13.77
N ASP A 143 -9.19 -31.24 14.98
CA ASP A 143 -8.64 -32.53 15.39
C ASP A 143 -9.69 -33.50 15.99
N ILE A 144 -10.99 -33.19 15.88
CA ILE A 144 -12.04 -34.14 16.28
C ILE A 144 -12.06 -35.29 15.25
N PRO A 145 -11.77 -36.55 15.65
CA PRO A 145 -11.85 -37.68 14.75
C PRO A 145 -13.27 -37.80 14.22
N LYS A 146 -13.41 -37.91 12.89
CA LYS A 146 -14.68 -38.32 12.29
C LYS A 146 -14.88 -39.79 12.61
N ASP A 147 -15.77 -40.08 13.56
CA ASP A 147 -16.34 -41.42 13.77
C ASP A 147 -17.12 -41.89 12.53
#